data_AF-A0A920BFP7-F1
#
_entry.id   AF-A0A920BFP7-F1
#
_cell.length_a   1.000
_cell.length_b   1.000
_cell.length_c   1.000
_cell.angle_alpha   90.00
_cell.angle_beta   90.00
_cell.angle_gamma   90.00
#
_symmetry.space_group_name_H-M   'P 1'
#
loop_
_entity.id
_entity.type
_entity.pdbx_description
1 polymer ?
#
loop_
_entity_poly.entity_id
_entity_poly.type
_entity_poly.pdbx_seq_one_letter_code
_entity_poly.pdbx_strand_id
1 'polypeptide(L)'
;MPPAVIRQLARITIDEKRIVSSTGALSLNKCPKKLVVIGAGYIGLELGTVWARLGATVEVIEFLPRILPGMDDEIAKKFMAIAKKQGLSFRRARRSNRQNHQKRSQPDGGACRWRKSRNGDG
;
A
#
# COMPACT_ATOMS: atom_id res chain seq x y z
N MET A 1 32.38 11.18 -4.50
CA MET A 1 31.17 10.41 -4.13
C MET A 1 30.78 9.53 -5.30
N PRO A 2 30.51 8.23 -5.12
CA PRO A 2 29.96 7.41 -6.20
C PRO A 2 28.54 7.90 -6.57
N PRO A 3 28.16 7.87 -7.86
CA PRO A 3 26.79 8.20 -8.25
C PRO A 3 25.81 7.22 -7.62
N ALA A 4 24.67 7.72 -7.14
CA ALA A 4 23.62 6.88 -6.58
C ALA A 4 23.10 5.91 -7.66
N VAL A 5 23.26 4.60 -7.43
CA VAL A 5 22.83 3.56 -8.37
C VAL A 5 21.32 3.35 -8.23
N ILE A 6 20.60 3.38 -9.35
CA ILE A 6 19.16 3.06 -9.38
C ILE A 6 18.99 1.58 -9.08
N ARG A 7 18.21 1.27 -8.04
CA ARG A 7 17.94 -0.12 -7.64
C ARG A 7 16.83 -0.71 -8.50
N GLN A 8 17.19 -1.55 -9.47
CA GLN A 8 16.24 -2.22 -10.34
C GLN A 8 15.67 -3.49 -9.70
N LEU A 9 14.37 -3.72 -9.86
CA LEU A 9 13.73 -4.96 -9.43
C LEU A 9 13.95 -6.04 -10.50
N ALA A 10 14.44 -7.22 -10.10
CA ALA A 10 14.99 -8.27 -10.96
C ALA A 10 14.05 -8.83 -12.06
N ARG A 11 12.77 -8.45 -12.11
CA ARG A 11 11.79 -8.89 -13.12
C ARG A 11 11.03 -7.74 -13.79
N ILE A 12 11.47 -6.50 -13.57
CA ILE A 12 10.87 -5.31 -14.16
C ILE A 12 11.93 -4.56 -14.96
N THR A 13 11.69 -4.42 -16.26
CA THR A 13 12.48 -3.56 -17.15
C THR A 13 11.96 -2.13 -17.02
N ILE A 14 12.87 -1.17 -16.82
CA ILE A 14 12.51 0.26 -16.73
C ILE A 14 12.40 0.77 -18.17
N ASP A 15 11.17 0.95 -18.64
CA ASP A 15 10.90 1.39 -20.02
C ASP A 15 10.87 2.93 -20.17
N GLU A 16 11.04 3.69 -19.07
CA GLU A 16 10.96 5.16 -18.94
C GLU A 16 9.69 5.84 -19.50
N LYS A 17 8.80 5.07 -20.12
CA LYS A 17 7.52 5.51 -20.68
C LYS A 17 6.34 5.11 -19.80
N ARG A 18 6.36 3.89 -19.26
CA ARG A 18 5.31 3.34 -18.36
C ARG A 18 5.82 3.01 -16.97
N ILE A 19 7.05 2.51 -16.89
CA ILE A 19 7.74 2.19 -15.66
C ILE A 19 8.91 3.16 -15.58
N VAL A 20 8.80 4.15 -14.70
CA VAL A 20 9.76 5.24 -14.58
C VAL A 20 10.58 5.10 -13.31
N SER A 21 11.85 5.46 -13.38
CA SER A 21 12.71 5.65 -12.22
C SER A 21 12.38 6.98 -11.53
N SER A 22 13.00 7.26 -10.37
CA SER A 22 12.85 8.55 -9.67
C SER A 22 13.23 9.75 -10.54
N THR A 23 14.19 9.58 -11.46
CA THR A 23 14.60 10.63 -12.41
C THR A 23 13.55 10.83 -13.49
N GLY A 24 13.07 9.74 -14.11
CA GLY A 24 12.02 9.80 -15.13
C GLY A 24 10.68 10.31 -14.58
N ALA A 25 10.41 10.06 -13.29
CA ALA A 25 9.23 10.58 -12.61
C ALA A 25 9.22 12.11 -12.55
N LEU A 26 10.38 12.78 -12.42
CA LEU A 26 10.47 14.25 -12.37
C LEU A 26 10.34 14.91 -13.75
N SER A 27 10.66 14.18 -14.83
CA SER A 27 10.63 14.68 -16.21
C SER A 27 9.31 14.39 -16.93
N LEU A 28 8.24 14.04 -16.21
CA LEU A 28 6.93 13.82 -16.80
C LEU A 28 6.28 15.13 -17.24
N ASN A 29 6.07 15.30 -18.54
CA ASN A 29 5.45 16.50 -19.13
C ASN A 29 3.97 16.70 -18.76
N LYS A 30 3.28 15.66 -18.25
CA LYS A 30 1.85 15.72 -17.91
C LYS A 30 1.57 14.95 -16.63
N CYS A 31 0.67 15.51 -15.81
CA CYS A 31 0.19 14.85 -14.60
C CYS A 31 -0.57 13.54 -14.95
N PRO A 32 -0.10 12.37 -14.46
CA PRO A 32 -0.77 11.10 -14.71
C PRO A 32 -2.07 11.01 -13.90
N LYS A 33 -3.11 10.39 -14.47
CA LYS A 33 -4.37 10.16 -13.73
C LYS A 33 -4.20 9.18 -12.56
N LYS A 34 -3.36 8.16 -12.74
CA LYS A 34 -3.04 7.14 -11.74
C LYS A 34 -1.53 6.91 -11.74
N LEU A 35 -0.92 6.91 -10.57
CA LEU A 35 0.50 6.66 -10.35
C LEU A 35 0.67 5.57 -9.29
N VAL A 36 1.47 4.57 -9.60
CA VAL A 36 1.84 3.53 -8.64
C VAL A 36 3.31 3.72 -8.26
N VAL A 37 3.56 3.88 -6.96
CA VAL A 37 4.90 4.01 -6.40
C VAL A 37 5.28 2.69 -5.74
N ILE A 38 6.38 2.09 -6.17
CA ILE A 38 6.92 0.86 -5.58
C ILE A 38 7.99 1.25 -4.57
N GLY A 39 7.76 0.95 -3.29
CA GLY A 39 8.61 1.32 -2.16
C GLY A 39 8.12 2.57 -1.43
N ALA A 40 7.75 2.40 -0.16
CA ALA A 40 7.39 3.44 0.79
C ALA A 40 8.61 3.96 1.57
N GLY A 41 9.71 4.22 0.86
CA GLY A 41 10.86 4.97 1.36
C GLY A 41 10.62 6.48 1.30
N TYR A 42 11.57 7.27 1.80
CA TYR A 42 11.45 8.74 1.83
C TYR A 42 11.26 9.32 0.42
N ILE A 43 12.05 8.89 -0.57
CA ILE A 43 11.95 9.34 -1.97
C ILE A 43 10.58 9.04 -2.59
N GLY A 44 10.08 7.81 -2.41
CA GLY A 44 8.79 7.40 -2.99
C GLY A 44 7.60 8.13 -2.38
N LEU A 45 7.66 8.42 -1.08
CA LEU A 45 6.63 9.17 -0.36
C LEU A 45 6.65 10.66 -0.74
N GLU A 46 7.84 11.27 -0.85
CA GLU A 46 7.99 12.67 -1.28
C GLU A 46 7.39 12.88 -2.66
N LEU A 47 7.85 12.12 -3.66
CA LEU A 47 7.31 12.20 -5.02
C LEU A 47 5.82 11.85 -5.06
N GLY A 48 5.40 10.83 -4.32
CA GLY A 48 3.99 10.46 -4.23
C GLY A 48 3.11 11.60 -3.73
N THR A 49 3.55 12.36 -2.73
CA THR A 49 2.79 13.51 -2.21
C THR A 49 2.73 14.68 -3.20
N VAL A 50 3.79 14.91 -3.97
CA VAL A 50 3.81 15.93 -5.03
C VAL A 50 2.77 15.59 -6.11
N TRP A 51 2.78 14.35 -6.61
CA TRP A 51 1.84 13.93 -7.64
C TRP A 51 0.39 13.89 -7.13
N ALA A 52 0.17 13.49 -5.88
CA ALA A 52 -1.16 13.54 -5.26
C ALA A 52 -1.70 14.97 -5.19
N ARG A 53 -0.85 15.95 -4.84
CA ARG A 53 -1.23 17.38 -4.83
C ARG A 53 -1.53 17.94 -6.21
N LEU A 54 -0.87 17.42 -7.26
CA LEU A 54 -1.16 17.76 -8.65
C LEU A 54 -2.43 17.08 -9.19
N GLY A 55 -3.14 16.30 -8.38
CA GLY A 55 -4.40 15.64 -8.73
C GLY A 55 -4.26 14.21 -9.26
N ALA A 56 -3.07 13.61 -9.20
CA ALA A 56 -2.90 12.20 -9.54
C ALA A 56 -3.46 11.30 -8.43
N THR A 57 -4.12 10.20 -8.79
CA THR A 57 -4.42 9.14 -7.81
C THR A 57 -3.16 8.32 -7.56
N VAL A 58 -2.57 8.44 -6.37
CA VAL A 58 -1.31 7.77 -6.04
C VAL A 58 -1.54 6.56 -5.13
N GLU A 59 -1.04 5.40 -5.56
CA GLU A 59 -0.99 4.17 -4.75
C GLU A 59 0.46 3.79 -4.45
N VAL A 60 0.79 3.66 -3.18
CA VAL A 60 2.12 3.26 -2.71
C VAL A 60 2.09 1.79 -2.31
N ILE A 61 2.88 0.98 -3.01
CA ILE A 61 3.03 -0.46 -2.74
C ILE A 61 4.36 -0.70 -2.03
N GLU A 62 4.32 -1.36 -0.88
CA GLU A 62 5.51 -1.67 -0.09
C GLU A 62 5.53 -3.16 0.29
N PHE A 63 6.70 -3.78 0.14
CA PHE A 63 6.91 -5.19 0.44
C PHE A 63 7.15 -5.44 1.94
N LEU A 64 7.57 -4.42 2.68
CA LEU A 64 7.69 -4.47 4.12
C LEU A 64 6.33 -4.24 4.81
N PRO A 65 6.15 -4.75 6.03
CA PRO A 65 4.94 -4.48 6.82
C PRO A 65 4.85 -3.02 7.29
N ARG A 66 5.94 -2.25 7.22
CA ARG A 66 6.06 -0.87 7.71
C ARG A 66 6.48 0.07 6.58
N ILE A 67 6.09 1.35 6.70
CA ILE A 67 6.59 2.43 5.84
C ILE A 67 7.82 3.08 6.49
N LEU A 68 8.65 3.76 5.70
CA LEU A 68 9.87 4.44 6.16
C LEU A 68 10.77 3.53 7.00
N PRO A 69 11.36 2.47 6.38
CA PRO A 69 12.30 1.61 7.08
C PRO A 69 13.52 2.43 7.52
N GLY A 70 13.60 2.74 8.81
CA GLY A 70 14.66 3.57 9.40
C GLY A 70 14.15 4.71 10.28
N MET A 71 12.87 5.07 10.15
CA MET A 71 12.19 6.01 11.06
C MET A 71 11.61 5.26 12.27
N ASP A 72 11.27 5.97 13.35
CA ASP A 72 10.49 5.42 14.46
C ASP A 72 9.07 5.01 14.02
N ASP A 73 8.52 3.96 14.65
CA ASP A 73 7.22 3.39 14.30
C ASP A 73 6.03 4.31 14.63
N GLU A 74 6.10 5.13 15.68
CA GLU A 74 5.05 6.12 15.94
C GLU A 74 5.04 7.21 14.86
N ILE A 75 6.22 7.69 14.48
CA ILE A 75 6.35 8.72 13.44
C ILE A 75 5.82 8.18 12.11
N ALA A 76 6.19 6.95 11.75
CA ALA A 76 5.69 6.28 10.56
C ALA A 76 4.14 6.16 10.56
N LYS A 77 3.53 5.81 11.70
CA LYS A 77 2.05 5.74 11.83
C LYS A 77 1.40 7.11 11.67
N LYS A 78 1.94 8.16 12.33
CA LYS A 78 1.44 9.53 12.22
C LYS A 78 1.54 10.03 10.77
N PHE A 79 2.68 9.81 10.12
CA PHE A 79 2.89 10.16 8.72
C PHE A 79 1.89 9.46 7.80
N MET A 80 1.64 8.15 8.00
CA MET A 80 0.65 7.42 7.22
C MET A 80 -0.76 7.99 7.35
N ALA A 81 -1.16 8.41 8.54
CA ALA A 81 -2.46 9.03 8.74
C ALA A 81 -2.58 10.36 7.99
N ILE A 82 -1.53 11.18 8.02
CA ILE A 82 -1.45 12.45 7.28
C ILE A 82 -1.47 12.20 5.77
N ALA A 83 -0.65 11.28 5.27
CA ALA A 83 -0.57 10.95 3.85
C ALA A 83 -1.90 10.41 3.30
N LYS A 84 -2.61 9.58 4.08
CA LYS A 84 -3.96 9.12 3.72
C LYS A 84 -4.97 10.27 3.63
N LYS A 85 -4.93 11.23 4.56
CA LYS A 85 -5.76 12.44 4.49
C LYS A 85 -5.47 13.29 3.24
N GLN A 86 -4.23 13.26 2.76
CA GLN A 86 -3.81 13.93 1.53
C GLN A 86 -4.16 13.16 0.25
N GLY A 87 -4.83 12.00 0.35
CA GLY A 87 -5.28 11.23 -0.81
C GLY A 87 -4.33 10.13 -1.28
N LEU A 88 -3.27 9.81 -0.53
CA LEU A 88 -2.40 8.67 -0.85
C LEU A 88 -3.01 7.36 -0.37
N SER A 89 -3.04 6.38 -1.27
CA SER A 89 -3.43 4.99 -0.97
C SER A 89 -2.20 4.15 -0.66
N PHE A 90 -2.30 3.22 0.30
CA PHE A 90 -1.18 2.38 0.74
C PHE A 90 -1.53 0.91 0.70
N ARG A 91 -0.70 0.12 0.00
CA ARG A 91 -0.78 -1.33 -0.07
C ARG A 91 0.52 -1.94 0.41
N ARG A 92 0.53 -2.38 1.67
CA ARG A 92 1.70 -3.01 2.31
C ARG A 92 1.54 -4.51 2.35
N ALA A 93 2.66 -5.24 2.38
CA ALA A 93 2.64 -6.65 2.72
C ALA A 93 2.10 -6.82 4.15
N ARG A 94 0.84 -7.21 4.25
CA ARG A 94 0.17 -7.46 5.52
C ARG A 94 0.79 -8.72 6.11
N ARG A 95 1.38 -8.62 7.31
CA ARG A 95 1.54 -9.80 8.17
C ARG A 95 0.12 -10.25 8.50
N SER A 96 -0.38 -11.21 7.71
CA SER A 96 -1.69 -11.81 7.93
C SER A 96 -1.60 -12.59 9.24
N ASN A 97 -2.07 -12.02 10.34
CA ASN A 97 -2.60 -12.86 11.39
C ASN A 97 -3.99 -13.25 10.90
N ARG A 98 -4.12 -14.47 10.39
CA ARG A 98 -5.41 -15.06 10.01
C ARG A 98 -6.35 -14.92 11.20
N GLN A 99 -7.38 -14.08 11.08
CA GLN A 99 -8.66 -14.42 11.66
C GLN A 99 -9.55 -14.82 10.50
N ASN A 100 -9.67 -16.14 10.38
CA ASN A 100 -10.60 -16.79 9.48
C ASN A 100 -12.01 -16.46 9.98
N HIS A 101 -12.68 -15.49 9.36
CA HIS A 101 -14.13 -15.35 9.42
C HIS A 101 -14.65 -15.20 8.00
N GLN A 102 -14.49 -16.28 7.25
CA GLN A 102 -15.12 -16.46 5.96
C GLN A 102 -16.59 -16.84 6.22
N LYS A 103 -17.46 -15.83 6.40
CA LYS A 103 -18.91 -16.06 6.22
C LYS A 103 -19.15 -16.21 4.72
N ARG A 104 -19.09 -17.46 4.24
CA ARG A 104 -19.71 -17.85 2.98
C ARG A 104 -21.21 -17.61 3.11
N SER A 105 -21.74 -16.63 2.39
CA SER A 105 -23.16 -16.58 2.07
C SER A 105 -23.44 -17.69 1.06
N GLN A 106 -24.11 -18.76 1.51
CA GLN A 106 -24.83 -19.66 0.61
C GLN A 106 -26.21 -19.03 0.32
N PRO A 107 -26.66 -19.02 -0.94
CA PRO A 107 -28.03 -18.67 -1.24
C PRO A 107 -28.95 -19.87 -0.93
N ASP A 108 -30.23 -19.54 -0.76
CA ASP A 108 -31.39 -20.42 -0.87
C ASP A 108 -31.84 -21.20 0.38
N GLY A 109 -32.85 -20.61 1.04
CA GLY A 109 -34.06 -21.32 1.47
C GLY A 109 -33.91 -22.48 2.46
N GLY A 110 -33.99 -22.17 3.77
CA GLY A 110 -34.26 -23.20 4.78
C GLY A 110 -33.81 -22.83 6.19
N ALA A 111 -34.71 -22.23 6.97
CA ALA A 111 -34.72 -22.10 8.43
C ALA A 111 -33.43 -22.49 9.20
N CYS A 112 -32.53 -21.53 9.42
CA CYS A 112 -31.41 -21.67 10.37
C CYS A 112 -31.91 -21.57 11.82
N ARG A 113 -32.23 -22.73 12.42
CA ARG A 113 -32.56 -22.90 13.84
C ARG A 113 -31.27 -22.92 14.68
N TRP A 114 -31.01 -21.85 15.44
CA TRP A 114 -29.90 -21.77 16.39
C TRP A 114 -30.20 -22.59 17.66
N ARG A 115 -29.57 -23.76 17.79
CA ARG A 115 -29.64 -24.57 19.03
C ARG A 115 -28.47 -24.18 19.94
N LYS A 116 -28.74 -23.47 21.04
CA LYS A 116 -27.75 -23.24 22.12
C LYS A 116 -27.43 -24.57 22.80
N SER A 117 -26.19 -25.03 22.72
CA SER A 117 -25.68 -26.12 23.55
C SER A 117 -25.58 -25.63 24.99
N ARG A 118 -26.41 -26.18 25.88
CA ARG A 118 -26.23 -26.06 27.33
C ARG A 118 -25.10 -27.02 27.71
N ASN A 119 -24.01 -26.50 28.29
CA ASN A 119 -23.12 -27.34 29.09
C ASN A 119 -23.77 -27.46 30.47
N GLY A 120 -24.06 -28.70 30.85
CA GLY A 120 -24.72 -29.07 32.09
C GLY A 120 -23.75 -29.18 33.25
N ASP A 121 -24.35 -29.02 34.42
CA ASP A 121 -23.81 -29.20 35.76
C ASP A 121 -23.20 -30.59 35.99
N GLY A 122 -22.17 -30.61 36.83
CA GLY A 122 -21.57 -31.78 37.45
C GLY A 122 -20.68 -31.34 38.60
#